data_AF-A0A376TCG8-F1
#
_entry.id   AF-A0A376TCG8-F1
#
_cell.length_a   1.000
_cell.length_b   1.000
_cell.length_c   1.000
_cell.angle_alpha   90.00
_cell.angle_beta   90.00
_cell.angle_gamma   90.00
#
_symmetry.space_group_name_H-M   'P 1'
#
loop_
_entity.id
_entity.type
_entity.pdbx_description
1 polymer ?
#
loop_
_entity_poly.entity_id
_entity_poly.type
_entity_poly.pdbx_seq_one_letter_code
_entity_poly.pdbx_strand_id
1 'polypeptide(L)'
;MLMIRFLPVTMRRPPGEHSFCLLTAVLAAVKRRKCDWKRRGVIIGAIRWKSTAAWTFACIVFLTRWHFCAQQKNLHRIVVQPQYLGDGLNNTLTWLWDNWYGKSRRVMQRTFSSQSRQNVTQALPELHLGNAIIKPSRYVQNNQFSPLKKYPLVEQFRYPLWQAKPVEPQQGVKLEGASSNFISPQPGNIYIPLGQQEPGLYLVEAMVGGYRATTVVFVSDTVALSKVSGNELLVWTAGKKQGEAKPGSEILWTDGLGVMTRGVTDDSGTLQLQHISPERSYILGKDAEGGVFVSENFFYESEIYNTRLYIFTDRPLYRAGDRVDVKVMGREFHDPLHSSPIVSAPAKLSGAGR
;
A
#
# COMPACT_ATOMS: atom_id res chain seq x y z
N MET A 1 4.81 0.44 16.50
CA MET A 1 4.86 -0.26 15.19
C MET A 1 3.98 0.54 14.27
N LEU A 2 4.57 1.30 13.36
CA LEU A 2 3.82 2.13 12.41
C LEU A 2 3.48 1.24 11.21
N MET A 3 2.20 0.96 10.98
CA MET A 3 1.77 0.19 9.82
C MET A 3 1.36 1.18 8.73
N ILE A 4 2.17 1.28 7.68
CA ILE A 4 1.91 2.10 6.50
C ILE A 4 1.34 1.16 5.43
N ARG A 5 0.05 1.31 5.09
CA ARG A 5 -0.66 0.48 4.12
C ARG A 5 -1.10 1.36 2.95
N PHE A 6 -0.69 1.01 1.75
CA PHE A 6 -1.22 1.59 0.52
C PHE A 6 -2.31 0.68 -0.03
N LEU A 7 -3.39 1.27 -0.53
CA LEU A 7 -4.41 0.57 -1.31
C LEU A 7 -4.18 0.93 -2.79
N PRO A 8 -4.13 -0.04 -3.72
CA PRO A 8 -4.11 0.28 -5.15
C PRO A 8 -5.44 0.94 -5.51
N VAL A 9 -5.37 2.12 -6.13
CA VAL A 9 -6.55 2.88 -6.56
C VAL A 9 -6.42 3.15 -8.05
N THR A 10 -7.37 2.65 -8.84
CA THR A 10 -7.65 3.14 -10.19
C THR A 10 -8.35 4.49 -10.08
N MET A 11 -7.67 5.57 -10.45
CA MET A 11 -8.18 6.93 -10.19
C MET A 11 -9.07 7.49 -11.31
N ARG A 12 -9.96 8.42 -10.94
CA ARG A 12 -10.75 9.27 -11.84
C ARG A 12 -9.90 10.49 -12.23
N ARG A 13 -9.91 10.88 -13.51
CA ARG A 13 -9.31 12.12 -14.01
C ARG A 13 -10.38 13.15 -14.42
N PRO A 14 -10.91 13.97 -13.49
CA PRO A 14 -11.66 15.16 -13.86
C PRO A 14 -10.69 16.26 -14.35
N PRO A 15 -11.13 17.16 -15.25
CA PRO A 15 -10.28 18.24 -15.75
C PRO A 15 -9.89 19.20 -14.63
N GLY A 16 -8.59 19.43 -14.44
CA GLY A 16 -8.05 20.40 -13.49
C GLY A 16 -7.66 19.87 -12.10
N GLU A 17 -7.87 18.58 -11.79
CA GLU A 17 -7.55 18.03 -10.46
C GLU A 17 -6.31 17.12 -10.43
N HIS A 18 -5.75 16.93 -9.24
CA HIS A 18 -4.57 16.12 -8.98
C HIS A 18 -4.89 14.62 -8.93
N SER A 19 -3.93 13.77 -9.29
CA SER A 19 -3.97 12.33 -9.00
C SER A 19 -3.67 12.11 -7.51
N PHE A 20 -4.46 11.30 -6.81
CA PHE A 20 -4.34 10.99 -5.39
C PHE A 20 -4.04 9.52 -5.09
N CYS A 21 -2.99 9.23 -4.31
CA CYS A 21 -2.79 7.90 -3.73
C CYS A 21 -3.34 7.84 -2.31
N LEU A 22 -4.03 6.74 -1.96
CA LEU A 22 -4.56 6.52 -0.62
C LEU A 22 -3.50 5.85 0.26
N LEU A 23 -3.11 6.54 1.34
CA LEU A 23 -2.21 6.02 2.35
C LEU A 23 -2.93 5.89 3.70
N THR A 24 -2.86 4.71 4.28
CA THR A 24 -3.27 4.42 5.66
C THR A 24 -2.04 4.33 6.54
N ALA A 25 -1.84 5.29 7.44
CA ALA A 25 -0.81 5.23 8.47
C ALA A 25 -1.45 4.97 9.84
N VAL A 26 -1.26 3.76 10.39
CA VAL A 26 -1.71 3.42 11.75
C VAL A 26 -0.59 3.70 12.75
N LEU A 27 -0.72 4.78 13.51
CA LEU A 27 0.16 5.12 14.64
C LEU A 27 -0.26 4.34 15.89
N ALA A 28 0.20 3.09 16.01
CA ALA A 28 0.06 2.35 17.26
C ALA A 28 1.13 2.82 18.28
N ALA A 29 0.69 3.63 19.26
CA ALA A 29 1.47 3.92 20.46
C ALA A 29 1.61 2.63 21.29
N VAL A 30 2.69 1.88 21.07
CA VAL A 30 3.02 0.72 21.91
C VAL A 30 3.50 1.24 23.26
N LYS A 31 2.57 1.36 24.20
CA LYS A 31 2.84 1.63 25.62
C LYS A 31 3.43 0.37 26.28
N ARG A 32 4.64 -0.03 25.88
CA ARG A 32 5.46 -0.97 26.67
C ARG A 32 6.21 -0.17 27.71
N ARG A 33 5.60 -0.04 28.90
CA ARG A 33 6.28 -0.08 30.19
C ARG A 33 5.24 -0.15 31.30
N LYS A 34 5.04 -1.35 31.86
CA LYS A 34 4.62 -1.54 33.25
C LYS A 34 5.72 -0.88 34.10
N CYS A 35 5.50 0.35 34.53
CA CYS A 35 6.21 0.93 35.67
C CYS A 35 5.16 1.57 36.57
N ASP A 36 4.98 0.91 37.69
CA ASP A 36 4.19 1.24 38.85
C ASP A 36 4.64 2.60 39.44
N TRP A 37 3.77 3.61 39.40
CA TRP A 37 3.98 4.89 40.09
C TRP A 37 2.66 5.35 40.73
N LYS A 38 2.25 4.63 41.79
CA LYS A 38 1.53 5.27 42.90
C LYS A 38 2.56 6.04 43.73
N ARG A 39 2.22 7.31 44.03
CA ARG A 39 2.80 8.24 45.02
C ARG A 39 3.70 9.36 44.47
N ARG A 40 3.35 10.56 44.96
CA ARG A 40 4.04 11.85 44.97
C ARG A 40 3.83 12.71 43.72
N GLY A 41 2.93 13.68 43.89
CA GLY A 41 2.80 14.80 43.00
C GLY A 41 4.10 15.58 42.91
N VAL A 42 4.53 15.82 41.69
CA VAL A 42 5.42 16.91 41.30
C VAL A 42 4.94 17.35 39.92
N ILE A 43 4.61 18.62 39.82
CA ILE A 43 4.30 19.32 38.58
C ILE A 43 5.49 19.15 37.63
N ILE A 44 5.33 18.40 36.54
CA ILE A 44 6.30 18.39 35.44
C ILE A 44 5.70 19.24 34.33
N GLY A 45 6.31 20.41 34.18
CA GLY A 45 5.96 21.43 33.22
C GLY A 45 5.88 20.88 31.80
N ALA A 46 5.03 21.55 31.03
CA ALA A 46 4.90 21.42 29.60
C ALA A 46 6.26 21.20 28.94
N ILE A 47 6.49 19.97 28.48
CA ILE A 47 7.49 19.68 27.45
C ILE A 47 6.91 20.30 26.17
N ARG A 48 7.17 21.61 26.01
CA ARG A 48 6.97 22.33 24.76
C ARG A 48 7.91 21.68 23.75
N TRP A 49 7.38 20.74 22.96
CA TRP A 49 8.08 20.10 21.85
C TRP A 49 8.50 21.20 20.84
N LYS A 50 9.69 21.77 21.04
CA LYS A 50 10.36 22.71 20.11
C LYS A 50 11.11 21.97 19.01
N SER A 51 10.67 20.77 18.66
CA SER A 51 11.15 20.04 17.49
C SER A 51 10.09 20.14 16.40
N THR A 52 10.20 21.20 15.61
CA THR A 52 9.63 21.31 14.26
C THR A 52 10.34 20.35 13.28
N ALA A 53 10.83 19.19 13.74
CA ALA A 53 11.06 18.04 12.89
C ALA A 53 9.69 17.47 12.48
N ALA A 54 8.98 18.31 11.73
CA ALA A 54 8.12 17.97 10.64
C ALA A 54 8.34 16.52 10.21
N TRP A 55 7.38 15.66 10.50
CA TRP A 55 7.28 14.32 9.91
C TRP A 55 7.07 14.53 8.41
N THR A 56 8.17 14.79 7.70
CA THR A 56 8.17 15.02 6.27
C THR A 56 8.14 13.66 5.61
N PHE A 57 7.00 13.38 4.98
CA PHE A 57 6.81 12.23 4.13
C PHE A 57 7.53 12.51 2.81
N ALA A 58 8.53 11.74 2.45
CA ALA A 58 9.12 11.82 1.12
C ALA A 58 8.35 10.88 0.19
N CYS A 59 7.71 11.45 -0.83
CA CYS A 59 7.10 10.72 -1.94
C CYS A 59 8.06 10.74 -3.11
N ILE A 60 8.32 9.58 -3.72
CA ILE A 60 9.12 9.47 -4.93
C ILE A 60 8.31 8.70 -5.97
N VAL A 61 8.11 9.31 -7.13
CA VAL A 61 7.34 8.74 -8.24
C VAL A 61 8.30 8.29 -9.33
N PHE A 62 8.19 7.05 -9.77
CA PHE A 62 9.01 6.46 -10.84
C PHE A 62 8.14 5.97 -11.98
N LEU A 63 8.53 6.22 -13.24
CA LEU A 63 7.86 5.63 -14.39
C LEU A 63 8.34 4.18 -14.59
N THR A 64 7.43 3.24 -14.78
CA THR A 64 7.74 1.81 -14.96
C THR A 64 7.09 1.24 -16.21
N ARG A 65 7.70 0.18 -16.77
CA ARG A 65 7.10 -0.56 -17.87
C ARG A 65 5.93 -1.38 -17.34
N TRP A 66 4.78 -1.37 -18.01
CA TRP A 66 3.59 -2.09 -17.58
C TRP A 66 3.77 -3.62 -17.40
N HIS A 67 4.71 -4.23 -18.13
CA HIS A 67 5.12 -5.62 -17.95
C HIS A 67 5.74 -5.92 -16.56
N PHE A 68 6.16 -4.90 -15.81
CA PHE A 68 6.61 -5.04 -14.42
C PHE A 68 5.55 -5.71 -13.56
N CYS A 69 4.27 -5.35 -13.75
CA CYS A 69 3.15 -5.89 -13.00
C CYS A 69 2.92 -7.38 -13.26
N ALA A 70 3.19 -7.86 -14.49
CA ALA A 70 3.02 -9.28 -14.85
C ALA A 70 3.98 -10.21 -14.10
N GLN A 71 5.05 -9.67 -13.50
CA GLN A 71 6.04 -10.43 -12.72
C GLN A 71 5.76 -10.35 -11.20
N GLN A 72 4.70 -9.68 -10.78
CA GLN A 72 4.35 -9.53 -9.36
C GLN A 72 3.26 -10.54 -8.98
N LYS A 73 3.55 -11.38 -7.98
CA LYS A 73 2.54 -12.30 -7.41
C LYS A 73 1.37 -11.57 -6.72
N ASN A 74 1.59 -10.34 -6.27
CA ASN A 74 0.60 -9.56 -5.55
C ASN A 74 0.80 -8.07 -5.83
N LEU A 75 -0.16 -7.46 -6.53
CA LEU A 75 -0.13 -6.03 -6.86
C LEU A 75 -0.42 -5.12 -5.66
N HIS A 76 -1.05 -5.65 -4.60
CA HIS A 76 -1.24 -4.95 -3.33
C HIS A 76 0.04 -4.91 -2.48
N ARG A 77 1.02 -5.78 -2.75
CA ARG A 77 2.29 -5.82 -2.03
C ARG A 77 3.45 -6.08 -2.98
N ILE A 78 3.84 -5.01 -3.65
CA ILE A 78 4.96 -5.01 -4.59
C ILE A 78 6.28 -5.19 -3.84
N VAL A 79 7.12 -6.09 -4.35
CA VAL A 79 8.44 -6.37 -3.77
C VAL A 79 9.50 -5.68 -4.61
N VAL A 80 10.04 -4.58 -4.07
CA VAL A 80 11.18 -3.87 -4.68
C VAL A 80 12.31 -3.79 -3.66
N GLN A 81 13.47 -4.34 -4.02
CA GLN A 81 14.65 -4.34 -3.15
C GLN A 81 15.07 -2.90 -2.79
N PRO A 82 15.11 -2.53 -1.49
CA PRO A 82 15.58 -1.23 -1.05
C PRO A 82 17.10 -1.10 -1.20
N GLN A 83 17.58 0.11 -1.47
CA GLN A 83 18.99 0.48 -1.31
C GLN A 83 19.15 1.32 -0.04
N TYR A 84 19.40 0.65 1.08
CA TYR A 84 19.59 1.30 2.37
C TYR A 84 20.98 1.95 2.43
N LEU A 85 21.02 3.25 2.72
CA LEU A 85 22.23 4.07 2.80
C LEU A 85 22.82 4.15 4.22
N GLY A 86 22.14 3.57 5.22
CA GLY A 86 22.53 3.69 6.63
C GLY A 86 21.77 4.78 7.38
N ASP A 87 21.85 4.74 8.71
CA ASP A 87 21.19 5.72 9.59
C ASP A 87 21.79 7.13 9.54
N GLY A 88 22.92 7.30 8.83
CA GLY A 88 23.61 8.57 8.65
C GLY A 88 24.23 9.10 9.95
N LEU A 89 25.54 8.92 10.11
CA LEU A 89 26.27 9.38 11.31
C LEU A 89 26.41 10.91 11.40
N ASN A 90 26.03 11.65 10.34
CA ASN A 90 26.26 13.09 10.24
C ASN A 90 25.63 13.87 11.40
N ASN A 91 24.43 13.53 11.86
CA ASN A 91 23.82 14.24 13.00
C ASN A 91 24.59 14.01 14.31
N THR A 92 25.03 12.78 14.53
CA THR A 92 25.84 12.42 15.70
C THR A 92 27.20 13.11 15.65
N LEU A 93 27.85 13.14 14.48
CA LEU A 93 29.12 13.82 14.27
C LEU A 93 29.01 15.33 14.46
N THR A 94 27.99 15.97 13.88
CA THR A 94 27.72 17.40 14.09
C THR A 94 27.47 17.72 15.56
N TRP A 95 26.66 16.90 16.25
CA TRP A 95 26.44 17.07 17.68
C TRP A 95 27.72 16.89 18.50
N LEU A 96 28.52 15.85 18.22
CA LEU A 96 29.80 15.62 18.89
C LEU A 96 30.76 16.80 18.68
N TRP A 97 30.84 17.31 17.45
CA TRP A 97 31.66 18.46 17.10
C TRP A 97 31.24 19.73 17.84
N ASP A 98 29.96 20.09 17.77
CA ASP A 98 29.42 21.29 18.45
C ASP A 98 29.66 21.23 19.96
N ASN A 99 29.44 20.04 20.55
CA ASN A 99 29.58 19.83 21.99
C ASN A 99 31.06 19.82 22.42
N TRP A 100 31.95 19.24 21.61
CA TRP A 100 33.39 19.28 21.83
C TRP A 100 33.95 20.70 21.71
N TYR A 101 33.58 21.43 20.64
CA TYR A 101 34.00 22.82 20.42
C TYR A 101 33.51 23.75 21.53
N GLY A 102 32.25 23.62 21.95
CA GLY A 102 31.71 24.42 23.05
C GLY A 102 32.37 24.13 24.40
N LYS A 103 32.66 22.85 24.69
CA LYS A 103 33.36 22.46 25.94
C LYS A 103 34.82 22.92 25.93
N SER A 104 35.56 22.71 24.83
CA SER A 104 36.96 23.11 24.73
C SER A 104 37.12 24.62 24.92
N ARG A 105 36.25 25.42 24.29
CA ARG A 105 36.27 26.89 24.44
C ARG A 105 35.98 27.34 25.88
N ARG A 106 35.05 26.68 26.58
CA ARG A 106 34.75 26.98 27.99
C ARG A 106 35.88 26.60 28.94
N VAL A 107 36.56 25.47 28.68
CA VAL A 107 37.75 25.09 29.45
C VAL A 107 38.84 26.14 29.28
N MET A 108 39.13 26.55 28.04
CA MET A 108 40.12 27.61 27.78
C MET A 108 39.75 28.94 28.45
N GLN A 109 38.47 29.30 28.46
CA GLN A 109 38.00 30.51 29.16
C GLN A 109 38.17 30.47 30.67
N ARG A 110 38.11 29.28 31.28
CA ARG A 110 38.33 29.13 32.73
C ARG A 110 39.80 29.29 33.11
N THR A 111 40.72 29.04 32.19
CA THR A 111 42.16 29.27 32.40
C THR A 111 42.50 30.76 32.54
N PHE A 112 41.68 31.66 31.99
CA PHE A 112 41.88 33.10 32.06
C PHE A 112 40.97 33.79 33.09
N SER A 113 41.54 34.76 33.83
CA SER A 113 40.78 35.60 34.75
C SER A 113 39.66 36.38 34.02
N SER A 114 38.62 36.79 34.75
CA SER A 114 37.53 37.59 34.16
C SER A 114 38.04 38.91 33.57
N GLN A 115 38.96 39.56 34.27
CA GLN A 115 39.52 40.85 33.86
C GLN A 115 40.32 40.73 32.55
N SER A 116 41.17 39.71 32.45
CA SER A 116 41.97 39.46 31.23
C SER A 116 41.08 39.18 30.03
N ARG A 117 39.98 38.44 30.21
CA ARG A 117 39.02 38.16 29.13
C ARG A 117 38.34 39.42 28.63
N GLN A 118 37.90 40.30 29.53
CA GLN A 118 37.25 41.57 29.16
C GLN A 118 38.20 42.46 28.37
N ASN A 119 39.43 42.64 28.85
CA ASN A 119 40.45 43.46 28.17
C ASN A 119 40.78 42.94 26.77
N VAL A 120 40.91 41.61 26.60
CA VAL A 120 41.20 40.99 25.30
C VAL A 120 40.01 41.12 24.34
N THR A 121 38.78 40.94 24.81
CA THR A 121 37.59 41.13 23.94
C THR A 121 37.35 42.59 23.57
N GLN A 122 37.75 43.55 24.41
CA GLN A 122 37.71 44.97 24.10
C GLN A 122 38.74 45.34 23.02
N ALA A 123 39.94 44.75 23.08
CA ALA A 123 41.00 44.98 22.09
C ALA A 123 40.73 44.24 20.76
N LEU A 124 40.17 43.03 20.82
CA LEU A 124 39.85 42.18 19.66
C LEU A 124 38.38 41.72 19.74
N PRO A 125 37.44 42.52 19.20
CA PRO A 125 36.02 42.22 19.25
C PRO A 125 35.63 40.90 18.55
N GLU A 126 36.44 40.46 17.58
CA GLU A 126 36.26 39.16 16.89
C GLU A 126 36.34 37.94 17.83
N LEU A 127 36.97 38.08 19.01
CA LEU A 127 37.05 37.04 20.02
C LEU A 127 35.82 36.96 20.93
N HIS A 128 34.83 37.85 20.74
CA HIS A 128 33.57 37.75 21.45
C HIS A 128 32.90 36.40 21.19
N LEU A 129 32.39 35.81 22.26
CA LEU A 129 31.52 34.65 22.20
C LEU A 129 30.25 35.03 21.43
N GLY A 130 30.22 34.72 20.14
CA GLY A 130 29.01 34.83 19.34
C GLY A 130 27.94 33.84 19.82
N ASN A 131 26.70 34.09 19.41
CA ASN A 131 25.57 33.22 19.73
C ASN A 131 25.68 31.80 19.12
N ALA A 132 26.66 31.55 18.25
CA ALA A 132 26.85 30.27 17.57
C ALA A 132 27.12 29.10 18.55
N ILE A 133 27.90 29.33 19.62
CA ILE A 133 28.28 28.28 20.59
C ILE A 133 27.11 27.86 21.51
N ILE A 134 26.07 28.70 21.61
CA ILE A 134 24.90 28.46 22.45
C ILE A 134 23.74 27.84 21.64
N LYS A 135 23.80 27.94 20.30
CA LYS A 135 22.77 27.36 19.43
C LYS A 135 22.81 25.84 19.52
N PRO A 136 21.68 25.16 19.74
CA PRO A 136 21.64 23.71 19.70
C PRO A 136 21.96 23.22 18.28
N SER A 137 22.70 22.12 18.18
CA SER A 137 22.96 21.43 16.93
C SER A 137 21.63 21.13 16.22
N ARG A 138 21.50 21.55 14.97
CA ARG A 138 20.27 21.29 14.20
C ARG A 138 20.29 19.85 13.69
N TYR A 139 19.26 19.09 14.02
CA TYR A 139 19.05 17.77 13.44
C TYR A 139 18.63 17.91 11.98
N VAL A 140 19.38 17.29 11.07
CA VAL A 140 19.04 17.21 9.65
C VAL A 140 18.58 15.79 9.35
N GLN A 141 17.32 15.62 8.96
CA GLN A 141 16.84 14.31 8.54
C GLN A 141 17.45 13.96 7.18
N ASN A 142 18.36 12.99 7.18
CA ASN A 142 18.91 12.40 5.97
C ASN A 142 17.99 11.30 5.47
N ASN A 143 17.91 11.14 4.15
CA ASN A 143 17.14 10.06 3.56
C ASN A 143 17.91 8.75 3.73
N GLN A 144 17.31 7.77 4.43
CA GLN A 144 17.97 6.50 4.72
C GLN A 144 17.97 5.53 3.53
N PHE A 145 17.23 5.86 2.48
CA PHE A 145 17.14 5.06 1.26
C PHE A 145 17.52 5.90 0.05
N SER A 146 18.32 5.30 -0.85
CA SER A 146 18.59 5.86 -2.17
C SER A 146 17.35 5.68 -3.05
N PRO A 147 17.03 6.65 -3.93
CA PRO A 147 16.09 6.43 -5.02
C PRO A 147 16.45 5.18 -5.84
N LEU A 148 15.44 4.51 -6.38
CA LEU A 148 15.59 3.30 -7.16
C LEU A 148 16.29 3.60 -8.50
N LYS A 149 17.57 3.27 -8.59
CA LYS A 149 18.39 3.53 -9.80
C LYS A 149 17.87 2.89 -11.09
N LYS A 150 17.06 1.84 -10.99
CA LYS A 150 16.52 1.11 -12.15
C LYS A 150 15.41 1.85 -12.87
N TYR A 151 14.79 2.83 -12.22
CA TYR A 151 13.63 3.53 -12.77
C TYR A 151 13.89 5.04 -12.85
N PRO A 152 13.42 5.71 -13.91
CA PRO A 152 13.53 7.16 -14.01
C PRO A 152 12.71 7.83 -12.91
N LEU A 153 13.34 8.75 -12.20
CA LEU A 153 12.70 9.61 -11.21
C LEU A 153 11.84 10.64 -11.94
N VAL A 154 10.54 10.68 -11.64
CA VAL A 154 9.59 11.65 -12.19
C VAL A 154 9.46 12.83 -11.23
N GLU A 155 9.12 12.56 -9.98
CA GLU A 155 8.89 13.60 -8.98
C GLU A 155 9.37 13.14 -7.60
N GLN A 156 9.93 14.07 -6.83
CA GLN A 156 10.27 13.87 -5.43
C GLN A 156 9.83 15.10 -4.62
N PHE A 157 8.95 14.90 -3.65
CA PHE A 157 8.48 15.98 -2.79
C PHE A 157 8.31 15.53 -1.34
N ARG A 158 8.28 16.53 -0.44
CA ARG A 158 8.02 16.34 0.99
C ARG A 158 6.61 16.80 1.32
N TYR A 159 5.80 15.91 1.90
CA TYR A 159 4.44 16.21 2.31
C TYR A 159 4.32 16.35 3.84
N PRO A 160 3.80 17.47 4.35
CA PRO A 160 3.65 17.72 5.79
C PRO A 160 2.45 16.95 6.35
N LEU A 161 2.69 15.79 6.96
CA LEU A 161 1.62 14.91 7.47
C LEU A 161 0.73 15.58 8.54
N TRP A 162 1.25 16.56 9.28
CA TRP A 162 0.48 17.29 10.31
C TRP A 162 -0.52 18.30 9.73
N GLN A 163 -0.41 18.64 8.45
CA GLN A 163 -1.36 19.49 7.73
C GLN A 163 -2.35 18.67 6.88
N ALA A 164 -2.14 17.35 6.81
CA ALA A 164 -2.94 16.46 5.99
C ALA A 164 -4.34 16.31 6.58
N LYS A 165 -5.36 16.45 5.73
CA LYS A 165 -6.76 16.20 6.11
C LYS A 165 -7.07 14.71 5.97
N PRO A 166 -7.81 14.11 6.93
CA PRO A 166 -8.31 12.77 6.78
C PRO A 166 -9.19 12.61 5.53
N VAL A 167 -9.22 11.42 4.96
CA VAL A 167 -10.13 11.09 3.87
C VAL A 167 -11.57 11.14 4.39
N GLU A 168 -12.34 12.08 3.87
CA GLU A 168 -13.76 12.24 4.18
C GLU A 168 -14.62 11.47 3.16
N PRO A 169 -15.76 10.89 3.61
CA PRO A 169 -16.73 10.31 2.69
C PRO A 169 -17.28 11.37 1.74
N GLN A 170 -17.52 10.99 0.48
CA GLN A 170 -18.08 11.92 -0.51
C GLN A 170 -19.46 12.40 -0.07
N GLN A 171 -19.68 13.71 -0.17
CA GLN A 171 -20.97 14.33 0.15
C GLN A 171 -22.05 13.81 -0.81
N GLY A 172 -23.20 13.39 -0.28
CA GLY A 172 -24.34 12.94 -1.07
C GLY A 172 -24.42 11.44 -1.37
N VAL A 173 -23.44 10.62 -0.97
CA VAL A 173 -23.47 9.15 -1.19
C VAL A 173 -24.22 8.42 -0.05
N LYS A 174 -25.44 8.88 0.23
CA LYS A 174 -26.39 8.16 1.08
C LYS A 174 -27.23 7.24 0.19
N LEU A 175 -26.71 6.03 -0.05
CA LEU A 175 -27.49 4.96 -0.65
C LEU A 175 -28.27 4.26 0.47
N GLU A 176 -29.59 4.13 0.31
CA GLU A 176 -30.41 3.39 1.26
C GLU A 176 -29.91 1.94 1.36
N GLY A 177 -29.71 1.45 2.58
CA GLY A 177 -29.14 0.13 2.84
C GLY A 177 -27.60 0.03 2.71
N ALA A 178 -26.90 1.08 2.28
CA ALA A 178 -25.44 1.08 2.28
C ALA A 178 -24.87 1.30 3.68
N SER A 179 -23.82 0.56 4.02
CA SER A 179 -23.05 0.72 5.26
C SER A 179 -22.19 2.00 5.28
N SER A 180 -22.46 3.00 4.43
CA SER A 180 -21.70 4.24 4.34
C SER A 180 -21.81 5.09 5.61
N ASN A 181 -22.87 4.91 6.40
CA ASN A 181 -23.02 5.55 7.72
C ASN A 181 -22.04 5.02 8.79
N PHE A 182 -21.32 3.91 8.55
CA PHE A 182 -20.39 3.32 9.53
C PHE A 182 -18.97 3.90 9.49
N ILE A 183 -18.63 4.72 8.50
CA ILE A 183 -17.24 5.13 8.28
C ILE A 183 -17.04 6.55 8.81
N SER A 184 -16.83 6.68 10.13
CA SER A 184 -16.28 7.91 10.68
C SER A 184 -14.84 8.11 10.16
N PRO A 185 -14.46 9.32 9.69
CA PRO A 185 -13.11 9.58 9.22
C PRO A 185 -12.09 9.20 10.29
N GLN A 186 -11.22 8.24 9.97
CA GLN A 186 -10.18 7.82 10.90
C GLN A 186 -8.95 8.71 10.73
N PRO A 187 -8.40 9.28 11.82
CA PRO A 187 -7.15 10.02 11.74
C PRO A 187 -6.02 9.08 11.27
N GLY A 188 -5.34 9.47 10.19
CA GLY A 188 -4.21 8.71 9.62
C GLY A 188 -4.42 8.18 8.20
N ASN A 189 -5.67 8.16 7.70
CA ASN A 189 -5.95 7.95 6.27
C ASN A 189 -5.92 9.29 5.56
N ILE A 190 -4.96 9.52 4.66
CA ILE A 190 -4.79 10.80 3.99
C ILE A 190 -4.61 10.61 2.49
N TYR A 191 -5.04 11.61 1.71
CA TYR A 191 -4.71 11.70 0.29
C TYR A 191 -3.38 12.41 0.11
N ILE A 192 -2.48 11.79 -0.65
CA ILE A 192 -1.23 12.41 -1.07
C ILE A 192 -1.43 12.90 -2.50
N PRO A 193 -1.34 14.22 -2.77
CA PRO A 193 -1.45 14.75 -4.12
C PRO A 193 -0.17 14.38 -4.89
N LEU A 194 -0.34 13.64 -5.98
CA LEU A 194 0.73 13.27 -6.92
C LEU A 194 0.75 14.20 -8.14
N GLY A 195 -0.04 15.26 -8.18
CA GLY A 195 -0.10 16.14 -9.36
C GLY A 195 -0.83 15.50 -10.55
N GLN A 196 -0.77 16.17 -11.70
CA GLN A 196 -1.26 15.61 -12.96
C GLN A 196 -0.11 14.81 -13.59
N GLN A 197 -0.29 13.49 -13.60
CA GLN A 197 0.68 12.57 -14.19
C GLN A 197 0.23 12.21 -15.61
N GLU A 198 1.21 11.95 -16.47
CA GLU A 198 0.95 11.43 -17.82
C GLU A 198 0.35 10.01 -17.75
N PRO A 199 -0.36 9.55 -18.79
CA PRO A 199 -0.86 8.18 -18.85
C PRO A 199 0.29 7.17 -18.73
N GLY A 200 0.17 6.20 -17.82
CA GLY A 200 1.22 5.23 -17.58
C GLY A 200 1.13 4.48 -16.26
N LEU A 201 2.18 3.70 -15.97
CA LEU A 201 2.35 2.97 -14.71
C LEU A 201 3.45 3.62 -13.88
N TYR A 202 3.11 4.03 -12.67
CA TYR A 202 4.04 4.65 -11.74
C TYR A 202 4.28 3.77 -10.52
N LEU A 203 5.54 3.67 -10.09
CA LEU A 203 5.92 3.12 -8.80
C LEU A 203 6.13 4.29 -7.84
N VAL A 204 5.35 4.33 -6.78
CA VAL A 204 5.42 5.35 -5.74
C VAL A 204 6.08 4.78 -4.50
N GLU A 205 7.14 5.44 -4.06
CA GLU A 205 7.85 5.14 -2.83
C GLU A 205 7.60 6.23 -1.81
N ALA A 206 7.31 5.78 -0.59
CA ALA A 206 6.94 6.60 0.53
C ALA A 206 7.87 6.33 1.71
N MET A 207 8.47 7.37 2.25
CA MET A 207 9.40 7.25 3.37
C MET A 207 9.06 8.20 4.51
N VAL A 208 9.10 7.67 5.73
CA VAL A 208 8.93 8.43 6.98
C VAL A 208 9.92 7.89 8.02
N GLY A 209 10.92 8.71 8.38
CA GLY A 209 12.02 8.24 9.23
C GLY A 209 12.74 7.05 8.60
N GLY A 210 12.82 5.93 9.32
CA GLY A 210 13.38 4.67 8.79
C GLY A 210 12.35 3.70 8.20
N TYR A 211 11.09 4.13 8.05
CA TYR A 211 10.05 3.31 7.42
C TYR A 211 9.94 3.65 5.93
N ARG A 212 9.84 2.59 5.12
CA ARG A 212 9.68 2.65 3.67
C ARG A 212 8.48 1.80 3.26
N ALA A 213 7.68 2.31 2.34
CA ALA A 213 6.60 1.57 1.72
C ALA A 213 6.51 1.92 0.22
N THR A 214 6.07 0.97 -0.59
CA THR A 214 6.03 1.07 -2.05
C THR A 214 4.68 0.62 -2.57
N THR A 215 4.15 1.33 -3.56
CA THR A 215 2.89 1.00 -4.24
C THR A 215 2.97 1.33 -5.73
N VAL A 216 2.08 0.78 -6.54
CA VAL A 216 1.90 1.22 -7.93
C VAL A 216 0.69 2.13 -8.05
N VAL A 217 0.74 3.02 -9.03
CA VAL A 217 -0.34 3.92 -9.44
C VAL A 217 -0.56 3.75 -10.94
N PHE A 218 -1.79 3.40 -11.30
CA PHE A 218 -2.25 3.20 -12.67
C PHE A 218 -2.94 4.48 -13.15
N VAL A 219 -2.35 5.13 -14.15
CA VAL A 219 -2.88 6.37 -14.73
C VAL A 219 -3.37 6.05 -16.14
N SER A 220 -4.69 6.08 -16.32
CA SER A 220 -5.36 5.83 -17.60
C SER A 220 -6.75 6.46 -17.56
N ASP A 221 -7.25 6.88 -18.72
CA ASP A 221 -8.63 7.31 -18.90
C ASP A 221 -9.57 6.14 -19.29
N THR A 222 -9.03 4.92 -19.36
CA THR A 222 -9.73 3.67 -19.70
C THR A 222 -9.96 2.80 -18.47
N VAL A 223 -11.08 2.07 -18.45
CA VAL A 223 -11.41 1.01 -17.48
C VAL A 223 -11.68 -0.27 -18.25
N ALA A 224 -11.22 -1.40 -17.70
CA ALA A 224 -11.63 -2.72 -18.14
C ALA A 224 -12.68 -3.31 -17.20
N LEU A 225 -13.82 -3.68 -17.78
CA LEU A 225 -14.75 -4.62 -17.19
C LEU A 225 -14.38 -6.01 -17.69
N SER A 226 -14.40 -6.98 -16.80
CA SER A 226 -14.05 -8.34 -17.16
C SER A 226 -14.99 -9.35 -16.55
N LYS A 227 -15.22 -10.42 -17.31
CA LYS A 227 -16.03 -11.56 -16.90
C LYS A 227 -15.31 -12.83 -17.30
N VAL A 228 -15.08 -13.67 -16.32
CA VAL A 228 -14.48 -15.00 -16.50
C VAL A 228 -15.58 -16.04 -16.48
N SER A 229 -15.54 -16.98 -17.42
CA SER A 229 -16.41 -18.14 -17.52
C SER A 229 -15.59 -19.38 -17.80
N GLY A 230 -15.14 -20.10 -16.77
CA GLY A 230 -14.41 -21.37 -16.86
C GLY A 230 -13.12 -21.30 -17.69
N ASN A 231 -13.27 -21.45 -19.01
CA ASN A 231 -12.17 -21.46 -19.99
C ASN A 231 -12.11 -20.20 -20.86
N GLU A 232 -12.93 -19.19 -20.55
CA GLU A 232 -13.02 -17.96 -21.33
C GLU A 232 -12.95 -16.73 -20.43
N LEU A 233 -12.26 -15.70 -20.90
CA LEU A 233 -12.25 -14.36 -20.35
C LEU A 233 -12.79 -13.39 -21.41
N LEU A 234 -13.87 -12.70 -21.08
CA LEU A 234 -14.35 -11.54 -21.83
C LEU A 234 -13.89 -10.26 -21.13
N VAL A 235 -13.27 -9.37 -21.89
CA VAL A 235 -12.88 -8.02 -21.45
C VAL A 235 -13.61 -7.00 -22.31
N TRP A 236 -14.13 -5.96 -21.68
CA TRP A 236 -14.66 -4.78 -22.34
C TRP A 236 -13.97 -3.53 -21.80
N THR A 237 -13.32 -2.76 -22.68
CA THR A 237 -12.63 -1.52 -22.36
C THR A 237 -13.50 -0.32 -22.68
N ALA A 238 -13.73 0.52 -21.69
CA ALA A 238 -14.57 1.70 -21.78
C ALA A 238 -13.88 2.94 -21.21
N GLY A 239 -14.19 4.11 -21.75
CA GLY A 239 -13.74 5.39 -21.22
C GLY A 239 -14.37 5.71 -19.87
N LYS A 240 -13.57 6.19 -18.92
CA LYS A 240 -14.01 6.52 -17.54
C LYS A 240 -15.07 7.62 -17.46
N LYS A 241 -15.16 8.46 -18.50
CA LYS A 241 -16.00 9.66 -18.49
C LYS A 241 -17.38 9.40 -19.09
N GLN A 242 -17.43 8.85 -20.30
CA GLN A 242 -18.68 8.71 -21.05
C GLN A 242 -19.07 7.24 -21.25
N GLY A 243 -18.21 6.29 -20.86
CA GLY A 243 -18.44 4.86 -21.06
C GLY A 243 -18.29 4.44 -22.52
N GLU A 244 -17.67 5.27 -23.35
CA GLU A 244 -17.44 5.00 -24.75
C GLU A 244 -16.47 3.81 -24.93
N ALA A 245 -16.71 2.97 -25.93
CA ALA A 245 -15.82 1.86 -26.23
C ALA A 245 -14.40 2.38 -26.56
N LYS A 246 -13.38 1.75 -25.97
CA LYS A 246 -11.96 2.08 -26.20
C LYS A 246 -11.28 0.93 -26.96
N PRO A 247 -11.33 0.93 -28.31
CA PRO A 247 -10.70 -0.10 -29.13
C PRO A 247 -9.17 -0.03 -29.09
N GLY A 248 -8.49 -1.08 -29.56
CA GLY A 248 -7.03 -1.08 -29.72
C GLY A 248 -6.26 -1.12 -28.40
N SER A 249 -6.91 -1.50 -27.29
CA SER A 249 -6.23 -1.65 -26.00
C SER A 249 -5.51 -2.98 -25.95
N GLU A 250 -4.20 -2.96 -25.66
CA GLU A 250 -3.42 -4.18 -25.42
C GLU A 250 -3.78 -4.76 -24.06
N ILE A 251 -4.16 -6.03 -24.01
CA ILE A 251 -4.54 -6.74 -22.79
C ILE A 251 -3.62 -7.93 -22.55
N LEU A 252 -3.11 -8.05 -21.32
CA LEU A 252 -2.42 -9.23 -20.80
C LEU A 252 -3.25 -9.85 -19.69
N TRP A 253 -3.50 -11.15 -19.79
CA TRP A 253 -4.06 -11.96 -18.73
C TRP A 253 -2.95 -12.75 -18.05
N THR A 254 -2.80 -12.60 -16.73
CA THR A 254 -1.70 -13.17 -15.95
C THR A 254 -2.19 -13.71 -14.60
N ASP A 255 -1.54 -14.76 -14.11
CA ASP A 255 -1.74 -15.33 -12.77
C ASP A 255 -0.74 -14.76 -11.73
N GLY A 256 0.09 -13.79 -12.13
CA GLY A 256 1.17 -13.23 -11.30
C GLY A 256 2.46 -14.06 -11.28
N LEU A 257 2.50 -15.21 -11.96
CA LEU A 257 3.71 -15.99 -12.26
C LEU A 257 4.17 -15.77 -13.70
N GLY A 258 3.23 -15.58 -14.62
CA GLY A 258 3.51 -15.29 -16.02
C GLY A 258 2.28 -14.80 -16.79
N VAL A 259 2.49 -14.40 -18.04
CA VAL A 259 1.39 -14.06 -18.94
C VAL A 259 0.82 -15.36 -19.51
N MET A 260 -0.47 -15.59 -19.29
CA MET A 260 -1.21 -16.75 -19.77
C MET A 260 -1.57 -16.55 -21.24
N THR A 261 -2.31 -15.47 -21.52
CA THR A 261 -2.77 -15.09 -22.85
C THR A 261 -2.73 -13.56 -22.99
N ARG A 262 -2.63 -13.08 -24.23
CA ARG A 262 -2.69 -11.67 -24.59
C ARG A 262 -3.57 -11.44 -25.81
N GLY A 263 -4.10 -10.23 -25.95
CA GLY A 263 -4.85 -9.83 -27.13
C GLY A 263 -5.01 -8.32 -27.21
N VAL A 264 -5.71 -7.86 -28.24
CA VAL A 264 -6.02 -6.44 -28.46
C VAL A 264 -7.51 -6.31 -28.63
N THR A 265 -8.12 -5.31 -28.00
CA THR A 265 -9.56 -5.08 -28.13
C THR A 265 -9.95 -4.66 -29.54
N ASP A 266 -11.07 -5.18 -30.02
CA ASP A 266 -11.65 -4.86 -31.32
C ASP A 266 -12.29 -3.45 -31.33
N ASP A 267 -12.93 -3.09 -32.46
CA ASP A 267 -13.60 -1.79 -32.66
C ASP A 267 -14.72 -1.51 -31.63
N SER A 268 -15.29 -2.55 -31.02
CA SER A 268 -16.29 -2.44 -29.96
C SER A 268 -15.68 -2.31 -28.56
N GLY A 269 -14.35 -2.29 -28.46
CA GLY A 269 -13.61 -2.30 -27.20
C GLY A 269 -13.68 -3.66 -26.50
N THR A 270 -14.04 -4.74 -27.20
CA THR A 270 -14.14 -6.07 -26.58
C THR A 270 -12.97 -6.97 -26.97
N LEU A 271 -12.66 -7.91 -26.09
CA LEU A 271 -11.67 -8.96 -26.34
C LEU A 271 -12.12 -10.24 -25.63
N GLN A 272 -12.16 -11.33 -26.38
CA GLN A 272 -12.35 -12.68 -25.84
C GLN A 272 -11.01 -13.42 -25.88
N LEU A 273 -10.62 -13.99 -24.73
CA LEU A 273 -9.43 -14.81 -24.58
C LEU A 273 -9.85 -16.19 -24.07
N GLN A 274 -9.35 -17.25 -24.71
CA GLN A 274 -9.56 -18.62 -24.24
C GLN A 274 -8.34 -19.10 -23.46
N HIS A 275 -8.55 -19.46 -22.20
CA HIS A 275 -7.59 -20.14 -21.34
C HIS A 275 -8.32 -20.64 -20.08
N ILE A 276 -7.85 -21.73 -19.48
CA ILE A 276 -8.30 -22.19 -18.16
C ILE A 276 -8.08 -21.05 -17.15
N SER A 277 -9.15 -20.62 -16.47
CA SER A 277 -9.04 -19.55 -15.48
C SER A 277 -8.51 -20.07 -14.14
N PRO A 278 -7.45 -19.47 -13.59
CA PRO A 278 -7.05 -19.72 -12.21
C PRO A 278 -8.02 -19.03 -11.24
N GLU A 279 -7.99 -19.42 -9.96
CA GLU A 279 -8.81 -18.79 -8.91
C GLU A 279 -8.53 -17.28 -8.78
N ARG A 280 -7.29 -16.87 -9.04
CA ARG A 280 -6.85 -15.48 -9.00
C ARG A 280 -6.09 -15.15 -10.26
N SER A 281 -6.53 -14.11 -10.95
CA SER A 281 -5.81 -13.57 -12.09
C SER A 281 -5.89 -12.05 -12.14
N TYR A 282 -4.96 -11.46 -12.86
CA TYR A 282 -4.91 -10.04 -13.17
C TYR A 282 -5.02 -9.84 -14.66
N ILE A 283 -5.78 -8.81 -15.03
CA ILE A 283 -5.83 -8.28 -16.38
C ILE A 283 -5.08 -6.96 -16.33
N LEU A 284 -4.00 -6.88 -17.08
CA LEU A 284 -3.22 -5.66 -17.26
C LEU A 284 -3.51 -5.13 -18.65
N GLY A 285 -3.94 -3.88 -18.73
CA GLY A 285 -4.24 -3.25 -20.00
C GLY A 285 -3.43 -2.00 -20.24
N LYS A 286 -3.13 -1.74 -21.52
CA LYS A 286 -2.54 -0.51 -22.00
C LYS A 286 -3.41 0.06 -23.12
N ASP A 287 -3.92 1.26 -22.94
CA ASP A 287 -4.68 1.96 -23.97
C ASP A 287 -3.76 2.58 -25.05
N ALA A 288 -4.36 3.01 -26.16
CA ALA A 288 -3.65 3.63 -27.27
C ALA A 288 -2.96 4.96 -26.89
N GLU A 289 -3.45 5.64 -25.85
CA GLU A 289 -2.88 6.88 -25.31
C GLU A 289 -1.69 6.61 -24.36
N GLY A 290 -1.38 5.33 -24.09
CA GLY A 290 -0.27 4.89 -23.23
C GLY A 290 -0.65 4.69 -21.76
N GLY A 291 -1.92 4.94 -21.40
CA GLY A 291 -2.45 4.72 -20.07
C GLY A 291 -2.50 3.25 -19.71
N VAL A 292 -2.14 2.95 -18.46
CA VAL A 292 -2.13 1.57 -17.94
C VAL A 292 -3.24 1.41 -16.92
N PHE A 293 -3.99 0.32 -17.02
CA PHE A 293 -5.06 -0.04 -16.09
C PHE A 293 -4.96 -1.51 -15.67
N VAL A 294 -5.64 -1.85 -14.58
CA VAL A 294 -5.67 -3.21 -14.04
C VAL A 294 -7.09 -3.59 -13.64
N SER A 295 -7.43 -4.86 -13.85
CA SER A 295 -8.62 -5.50 -13.27
C SER A 295 -8.17 -6.77 -12.55
N GLU A 296 -8.53 -6.90 -11.26
CA GLU A 296 -8.25 -8.11 -10.48
C GLU A 296 -9.50 -9.00 -10.49
N ASN A 297 -9.30 -10.26 -10.85
CA ASN A 297 -10.37 -11.25 -10.97
C ASN A 297 -10.19 -12.37 -9.96
N PHE A 298 -11.27 -12.63 -9.25
CA PHE A 298 -11.44 -13.80 -8.40
C PHE A 298 -12.47 -14.71 -9.05
N PHE A 299 -12.01 -15.84 -9.56
CA PHE A 299 -12.89 -16.85 -10.14
C PHE A 299 -13.09 -17.96 -9.12
N TYR A 300 -14.35 -18.23 -8.80
CA TYR A 300 -14.74 -19.41 -8.05
C TYR A 300 -15.64 -20.21 -8.97
N GLU A 301 -15.31 -21.49 -9.19
CA GLU A 301 -16.24 -22.37 -9.86
C GLU A 301 -17.53 -22.40 -9.04
N SER A 302 -18.63 -22.01 -9.69
CA SER A 302 -19.93 -22.20 -9.08
C SER A 302 -20.19 -23.70 -9.04
N GLU A 303 -20.08 -24.29 -7.85
CA GLU A 303 -20.47 -25.68 -7.58
C GLU A 303 -21.97 -25.98 -7.87
N ILE A 304 -22.71 -24.99 -8.38
CA ILE A 304 -24.13 -25.08 -8.67
C ILE A 304 -24.39 -26.03 -9.83
N TYR A 305 -23.53 -26.09 -10.85
CA TYR A 305 -23.75 -26.96 -12.02
C TYR A 305 -23.09 -28.33 -11.91
N ASN A 306 -22.41 -28.60 -10.78
CA ASN A 306 -21.78 -29.89 -10.55
C ASN A 306 -22.80 -30.86 -9.97
N THR A 307 -22.70 -32.12 -10.41
CA THR A 307 -23.42 -33.21 -9.73
C THR A 307 -22.94 -33.30 -8.28
N ARG A 308 -23.88 -33.22 -7.33
CA ARG A 308 -23.57 -33.29 -5.89
C ARG A 308 -23.96 -34.64 -5.33
N LEU A 309 -23.06 -35.24 -4.56
CA LEU A 309 -23.32 -36.41 -3.75
C LEU A 309 -23.43 -35.98 -2.28
N TYR A 310 -24.62 -36.08 -1.73
CA TYR A 310 -24.85 -35.89 -0.30
C TYR A 310 -24.73 -37.23 0.41
N ILE A 311 -23.78 -37.32 1.33
CA ILE A 311 -23.50 -38.53 2.09
C ILE A 311 -23.83 -38.26 3.54
N PHE A 312 -24.72 -39.08 4.10
CA PHE A 312 -25.15 -39.01 5.48
C PHE A 312 -24.83 -40.32 6.18
N THR A 313 -24.46 -40.20 7.45
CA THR A 313 -24.34 -41.31 8.38
C THR A 313 -25.31 -41.10 9.53
N ASP A 314 -25.72 -42.17 10.21
CA ASP A 314 -26.58 -42.04 11.39
C ASP A 314 -25.90 -41.25 12.52
N ARG A 315 -24.57 -41.38 12.64
CA ARG A 315 -23.72 -40.67 13.60
C ARG A 315 -22.43 -40.14 12.97
N PRO A 316 -21.86 -39.05 13.51
CA PRO A 316 -20.58 -38.49 13.04
C PRO A 316 -19.34 -39.24 13.55
N LEU A 317 -19.48 -40.15 14.54
CA LEU A 317 -18.37 -40.88 15.16
C LEU A 317 -18.78 -42.30 15.54
N TYR A 318 -17.89 -43.27 15.30
CA TYR A 318 -18.08 -44.69 15.58
C TYR A 318 -16.87 -45.27 16.32
N ARG A 319 -17.09 -46.37 17.03
CA ARG A 319 -16.04 -47.22 17.60
C ARG A 319 -15.71 -48.38 16.67
N ALA A 320 -14.56 -49.00 16.88
CA ALA A 320 -14.19 -50.22 16.18
C ALA A 320 -15.22 -51.32 16.44
N GLY A 321 -15.72 -51.94 15.37
CA GLY A 321 -16.76 -52.97 15.43
C GLY A 321 -18.19 -52.43 15.34
N ASP A 322 -18.40 -51.10 15.38
CA ASP A 322 -19.73 -50.54 15.17
C ASP A 322 -20.18 -50.72 13.71
N ARG A 323 -21.47 -51.03 13.56
CA ARG A 323 -22.15 -50.95 12.26
C ARG A 323 -22.37 -49.48 11.91
N VAL A 324 -22.01 -49.11 10.68
CA VAL A 324 -22.21 -47.76 10.10
C VAL A 324 -23.32 -47.86 9.07
N ASP A 325 -24.41 -47.11 9.26
CA ASP A 325 -25.45 -46.99 8.24
C ASP A 325 -25.19 -45.72 7.42
N VAL A 326 -25.08 -45.88 6.09
CA VAL A 326 -24.76 -44.79 5.15
C VAL A 326 -25.92 -44.59 4.19
N LYS A 327 -26.34 -43.34 4.01
CA LYS A 327 -27.26 -42.92 2.95
C LYS A 327 -26.55 -42.00 1.98
N VAL A 328 -26.57 -42.35 0.70
CA VAL A 328 -26.05 -41.51 -0.39
C VAL A 328 -27.22 -41.02 -1.23
N MET A 329 -27.27 -39.71 -1.47
CA MET A 329 -28.23 -39.09 -2.38
C MET A 329 -27.48 -38.25 -3.39
N GLY A 330 -27.55 -38.64 -4.66
CA GLY A 330 -26.98 -37.86 -5.76
C GLY A 330 -28.04 -36.97 -6.41
N ARG A 331 -27.67 -35.72 -6.67
CA ARG A 331 -28.49 -34.78 -7.42
C ARG A 331 -27.66 -34.11 -8.50
N GLU A 332 -28.20 -34.10 -9.71
CA GLU A 332 -27.71 -33.27 -10.80
C GLU A 332 -28.46 -31.94 -10.75
N PHE A 333 -27.71 -30.84 -10.74
CA PHE A 333 -28.26 -29.50 -10.67
C PHE A 333 -28.21 -28.88 -12.06
N HIS A 334 -29.40 -28.54 -12.59
CA HIS A 334 -29.53 -27.84 -13.87
C HIS A 334 -29.41 -26.33 -13.66
N ASP A 335 -29.92 -25.84 -12.52
CA ASP A 335 -29.84 -24.45 -12.09
C ASP A 335 -29.91 -24.36 -10.54
N PRO A 336 -29.81 -23.15 -9.94
CA PRO A 336 -29.83 -23.00 -8.48
C PRO A 336 -31.09 -23.49 -7.77
N LEU A 337 -32.21 -23.60 -8.47
CA LEU A 337 -33.53 -23.93 -7.92
C LEU A 337 -34.02 -25.33 -8.34
N HIS A 338 -33.52 -25.84 -9.46
CA HIS A 338 -33.97 -27.09 -10.06
C HIS A 338 -32.85 -28.13 -10.12
N SER A 339 -33.16 -29.31 -9.61
CA SER A 339 -32.26 -30.46 -9.64
C SER A 339 -33.05 -31.75 -9.84
N SER A 340 -32.43 -32.73 -10.50
CA SER A 340 -32.98 -34.07 -10.70
C SER A 340 -32.17 -35.12 -9.93
N PRO A 341 -32.80 -36.23 -9.50
CA PRO A 341 -32.04 -37.37 -9.00
C PRO A 341 -31.11 -37.90 -10.10
N ILE A 342 -29.88 -38.26 -9.72
CA ILE A 342 -28.97 -38.91 -10.67
C ILE A 342 -29.46 -40.32 -11.01
N VAL A 343 -29.01 -40.83 -12.16
CA VAL A 343 -29.24 -42.23 -12.53
C VAL A 343 -28.57 -43.14 -11.50
N SER A 344 -29.31 -44.12 -10.98
CA SER A 344 -28.78 -45.08 -10.02
C SER A 344 -27.67 -45.91 -10.66
N ALA A 345 -26.52 -46.00 -9.98
CA ALA A 345 -25.37 -46.76 -10.43
C ALA A 345 -24.76 -47.57 -9.28
N PRO A 346 -24.10 -48.71 -9.55
CA PRO A 346 -23.37 -49.45 -8.53
C PRO A 346 -22.29 -48.56 -7.90
N ALA A 347 -22.30 -48.47 -6.57
CA ALA A 347 -21.29 -47.74 -5.80
C ALA A 347 -20.55 -48.70 -4.88
N LYS A 348 -19.22 -48.54 -4.79
CA LYS A 348 -18.38 -49.29 -3.85
C LYS A 348 -17.87 -48.34 -2.77
N LEU A 349 -18.25 -48.60 -1.52
CA LEU A 349 -17.66 -47.93 -0.36
C LEU A 349 -16.43 -48.72 0.09
N SER A 350 -15.26 -48.08 0.12
CA SER A 350 -14.04 -48.68 0.67
C SER A 350 -13.51 -47.82 1.82
N GLY A 351 -13.31 -48.42 2.99
CA GLY A 351 -12.62 -47.78 4.10
C GLY A 351 -11.11 -47.84 3.91
N ALA A 352 -10.42 -46.71 4.05
CA ALA A 352 -8.98 -46.69 4.19
C ALA A 352 -8.63 -47.01 5.66
N GLY A 353 -8.26 -48.26 5.92
CA GLY A 353 -7.62 -48.62 7.19
C GLY A 353 -6.27 -47.92 7.30
N ARG A 354 -5.99 -47.28 8.43
CA ARG A 354 -4.64 -46.86 8.79
C ARG A 354 -3.85 -48.04 9.35
#